data_AF-A0A0F0H945-F1
#
_entry.id   AF-A0A0F0H945-F1
#
_cell.length_a   1.000
_cell.length_b   1.000
_cell.length_c   1.000
_cell.angle_alpha   90.00
_cell.angle_beta   90.00
_cell.angle_gamma   90.00
#
_symmetry.space_group_name_H-M   'P 1'
#
loop_
_entity.id
_entity.type
_entity.pdbx_description
1 polymer ?
#
loop_
_entity_poly.entity_id
_entity_poly.type
_entity_poly.pdbx_seq_one_letter_code
_entity_poly.pdbx_strand_id
1 'polypeptide(L)'
;MKLAGFASLLLVPMLMFSATTASAAPQTITYKLRASAAGQSSDFTLDQGVDAAAPATVAPNGTLKVTIDPAPNKIPSEAGGRQVREIKGLALRLPVPGNSKFQSASLSGGSGLGGTPTIALQGNDVVLSVPGPIKGGADFELPTVTINLQAGGTGTITTKLGGTSYDAPGLTFTAVVTVIGFPVNAAAKGYPDPSPVLTTTTIG
;
A
#
# COMPACT_ATOMS: atom_id res chain seq x y z
N MET A 1 62.36 -31.55 24.31
CA MET A 1 61.07 -31.93 24.94
C MET A 1 60.09 -30.79 24.69
N LYS A 2 58.84 -31.14 24.37
CA LYS A 2 57.88 -30.36 23.57
C LYS A 2 57.37 -29.09 24.29
N LEU A 3 57.42 -27.93 23.59
CA LEU A 3 56.68 -26.73 23.97
C LEU A 3 55.18 -26.95 23.69
N ALA A 4 54.35 -26.88 24.72
CA ALA A 4 52.90 -26.81 24.60
C ALA A 4 52.50 -25.35 24.37
N GLY A 5 52.03 -25.04 23.16
CA GLY A 5 51.41 -23.76 22.82
C GLY A 5 49.94 -23.79 23.21
N PHE A 6 49.53 -22.87 24.08
CA PHE A 6 48.12 -22.61 24.38
C PHE A 6 47.51 -21.82 23.21
N ALA A 7 46.61 -22.44 22.46
CA ALA A 7 45.78 -21.76 21.49
C ALA A 7 44.57 -21.13 22.21
N SER A 8 44.58 -19.80 22.32
CA SER A 8 43.45 -19.00 22.79
C SER A 8 42.38 -18.92 21.70
N LEU A 9 41.25 -19.61 21.93
CA LEU A 9 40.05 -19.53 21.10
C LEU A 9 39.30 -18.23 21.47
N LEU A 10 39.46 -17.16 20.67
CA LEU A 10 38.64 -15.96 20.81
C LEU A 10 37.25 -16.21 20.23
N LEU A 11 36.27 -16.43 21.12
CA LEU A 11 34.85 -16.45 20.81
C LEU A 11 34.40 -15.00 20.51
N VAL A 12 34.22 -14.66 19.24
CA VAL A 12 33.55 -13.40 18.86
C VAL A 12 32.03 -13.62 19.04
N PRO A 13 31.33 -12.82 19.87
CA PRO A 13 29.88 -12.89 19.92
C PRO A 13 29.33 -12.32 18.61
N MET A 14 28.80 -13.16 17.72
CA MET A 14 27.88 -12.71 16.69
C MET A 14 26.63 -12.17 17.40
N LEU A 15 26.54 -10.85 17.51
CA LEU A 15 25.31 -10.16 17.89
C LEU A 15 24.26 -10.44 16.80
N MET A 16 23.41 -11.43 17.05
CA MET A 16 22.20 -11.68 16.28
C MET A 16 21.25 -10.49 16.52
N PHE A 17 21.34 -9.47 15.67
CA PHE A 17 20.32 -8.41 15.61
C PHE A 17 19.03 -9.05 15.09
N SER A 18 18.18 -9.53 15.99
CA SER A 18 16.78 -9.77 15.68
C SER A 18 16.19 -8.45 15.22
N ALA A 19 15.94 -8.29 13.91
CA ALA A 19 15.26 -7.12 13.38
C ALA A 19 13.89 -7.04 14.05
N THR A 20 13.75 -6.19 15.05
CA THR A 20 12.46 -5.93 15.69
C THR A 20 11.59 -5.27 14.64
N THR A 21 10.48 -5.92 14.29
CA THR A 21 9.46 -5.33 13.44
C THR A 21 8.84 -4.16 14.20
N ALA A 22 9.04 -2.94 13.71
CA ALA A 22 8.29 -1.79 14.17
C ALA A 22 6.95 -1.75 13.43
N SER A 23 5.86 -1.91 14.18
CA SER A 23 4.54 -1.58 13.66
C SER A 23 4.29 -0.09 13.92
N ALA A 24 3.85 0.64 12.90
CA ALA A 24 3.17 1.90 13.17
C ALA A 24 1.80 1.58 13.78
N ALA A 25 1.25 2.48 14.59
CA ALA A 25 -0.13 2.33 15.03
C ALA A 25 -1.05 2.35 13.79
N PRO A 26 -2.14 1.54 13.77
CA PRO A 26 -3.14 1.62 12.72
C PRO A 26 -3.60 3.06 12.53
N GLN A 27 -3.70 3.49 11.27
CA GLN A 27 -4.01 4.86 10.90
C GLN A 27 -5.13 4.91 9.88
N THR A 28 -5.96 5.96 9.95
CA THR A 28 -6.96 6.23 8.92
C THR A 28 -6.36 7.12 7.84
N ILE A 29 -6.39 6.65 6.60
CA ILE A 29 -5.99 7.40 5.42
C ILE A 29 -7.23 7.99 4.78
N THR A 30 -7.31 9.31 4.73
CA THR A 30 -8.36 10.03 3.99
C THR A 30 -7.88 10.31 2.58
N TYR A 31 -8.54 9.71 1.59
CA TYR A 31 -8.36 10.04 0.18
C TYR A 31 -9.31 11.14 -0.24
N LYS A 32 -8.78 12.16 -0.92
CA LYS A 32 -9.58 13.06 -1.75
C LYS A 32 -9.84 12.39 -3.09
N LEU A 33 -11.10 12.27 -3.46
CA LEU A 33 -11.55 11.62 -4.69
C LEU A 33 -12.31 12.61 -5.56
N ARG A 34 -12.09 12.48 -6.87
CA ARG A 34 -12.88 13.12 -7.92
C ARG A 34 -13.35 12.05 -8.88
N ALA A 35 -14.65 11.91 -9.04
CA ALA A 35 -15.26 11.07 -10.05
C ALA A 35 -15.84 11.94 -11.17
N SER A 36 -15.54 11.58 -12.43
CA SER A 36 -15.95 12.34 -13.60
C SER A 36 -16.71 11.47 -14.59
N ALA A 37 -17.87 11.95 -15.06
CA ALA A 37 -18.70 11.31 -16.07
C ALA A 37 -19.36 12.36 -16.96
N ALA A 38 -19.36 12.14 -18.28
CA ALA A 38 -20.03 13.02 -19.26
C ALA A 38 -19.68 14.52 -19.09
N GLY A 39 -18.41 14.84 -18.80
CA GLY A 39 -17.94 16.22 -18.61
C GLY A 39 -18.28 16.85 -17.26
N GLN A 40 -19.01 16.16 -16.38
CA GLN A 40 -19.29 16.59 -15.01
C GLN A 40 -18.34 15.89 -14.04
N SER A 41 -18.00 16.55 -12.93
CA SER A 41 -17.19 15.98 -11.86
C SER A 41 -17.84 16.18 -10.49
N SER A 42 -17.63 15.23 -9.58
CA SER A 42 -18.02 15.34 -8.18
C SER A 42 -16.84 14.95 -7.30
N ASP A 43 -16.59 15.76 -6.28
CA ASP A 43 -15.56 15.50 -5.28
C ASP A 43 -16.18 14.86 -4.04
N PHE A 44 -15.44 13.94 -3.41
CA PHE A 44 -15.84 13.25 -2.19
C PHE A 44 -14.59 12.69 -1.49
N THR A 45 -14.77 12.10 -0.32
CA THR A 45 -13.69 11.46 0.44
C THR A 45 -13.92 9.96 0.58
N LEU A 46 -12.82 9.23 0.75
CA LEU A 46 -12.83 7.83 1.16
C LEU A 46 -11.86 7.69 2.32
N ASP A 47 -12.35 7.24 3.46
CA ASP A 47 -11.50 6.88 4.59
C ASP A 47 -11.18 5.38 4.52
N GLN A 48 -9.91 5.06 4.73
CA GLN A 48 -9.39 3.69 4.69
C GLN A 48 -8.50 3.47 5.91
N GLY A 49 -8.90 2.57 6.80
CA GLY A 49 -8.01 2.11 7.87
C GLY A 49 -6.83 1.35 7.26
N VAL A 50 -5.62 1.58 7.76
CA VAL A 50 -4.40 0.90 7.31
C VAL A 50 -3.53 0.59 8.52
N ASP A 51 -3.16 -0.68 8.67
CA ASP A 51 -2.07 -1.10 9.53
C ASP A 51 -0.82 -1.34 8.66
N ALA A 52 0.32 -0.79 9.07
CA ALA A 52 1.55 -0.91 8.31
C ALA A 52 2.74 -1.21 9.22
N ALA A 53 3.60 -2.12 8.78
CA ALA A 53 4.75 -2.55 9.55
C ALA A 53 6.01 -2.69 8.68
N ALA A 54 7.15 -2.37 9.27
CA ALA A 54 8.48 -2.57 8.71
C ALA A 54 9.50 -2.71 9.86
N PRO A 55 10.70 -3.28 9.66
CA PRO A 55 11.73 -3.25 10.69
C PRO A 55 12.04 -1.83 11.18
N ALA A 56 12.32 -1.65 12.47
CA ALA A 56 12.78 -0.36 13.00
C ALA A 56 14.12 0.06 12.38
N THR A 57 14.99 -0.93 12.18
CA THR A 57 16.34 -0.77 11.65
C THR A 57 16.66 -1.84 10.61
N VAL A 58 17.60 -1.54 9.71
CA VAL A 58 18.18 -2.49 8.76
C VAL A 58 19.64 -2.10 8.50
N ALA A 59 20.52 -3.07 8.28
CA ALA A 59 21.90 -2.77 7.88
C ALA A 59 21.93 -2.19 6.44
N PRO A 60 22.97 -1.41 6.08
CA PRO A 60 23.20 -1.01 4.69
C PRO A 60 23.22 -2.21 3.74
N ASN A 61 22.54 -2.10 2.60
CA ASN A 61 22.31 -3.20 1.63
C ASN A 61 21.54 -4.42 2.17
N GLY A 62 21.04 -4.35 3.41
CA GLY A 62 20.21 -5.39 4.02
C GLY A 62 18.83 -5.49 3.37
N THR A 63 18.17 -6.63 3.58
CA THR A 63 16.79 -6.83 3.11
C THR A 63 15.81 -6.39 4.19
N LEU A 64 14.73 -5.72 3.79
CA LEU A 64 13.61 -5.39 4.66
C LEU A 64 12.28 -5.73 3.99
N LYS A 65 11.30 -6.06 4.83
CA LYS A 65 9.92 -6.34 4.44
C LYS A 65 9.02 -5.22 4.94
N VAL A 66 8.22 -4.65 4.05
CA VAL A 66 7.16 -3.69 4.39
C VAL A 66 5.81 -4.37 4.16
N THR A 67 4.93 -4.33 5.15
CA THR A 67 3.54 -4.79 5.02
C THR A 67 2.59 -3.62 5.13
N ILE A 68 1.56 -3.63 4.29
CA ILE A 68 0.46 -2.67 4.29
C ILE A 68 -0.83 -3.48 4.27
N ASP A 69 -1.60 -3.36 5.34
CA ASP A 69 -2.82 -4.12 5.59
C ASP A 69 -4.02 -3.18 5.69
N PRO A 70 -4.80 -3.02 4.59
CA PRO A 70 -6.00 -2.20 4.61
C PRO A 70 -7.10 -2.89 5.42
N ALA A 71 -7.74 -2.15 6.32
CA ALA A 71 -8.88 -2.64 7.09
C ALA A 71 -10.11 -2.89 6.18
N PRO A 72 -11.05 -3.76 6.59
CA PRO A 72 -12.33 -3.91 5.88
C PRO A 72 -13.03 -2.58 5.67
N ASN A 73 -13.65 -2.42 4.50
CA ASN A 73 -14.36 -1.20 4.12
C ASN A 73 -15.61 -1.54 3.31
N LYS A 74 -16.43 -0.53 3.03
CA LYS A 74 -17.73 -0.68 2.37
C LYS A 74 -17.85 0.27 1.20
N ILE A 75 -18.25 -0.24 0.04
CA ILE A 75 -18.63 0.62 -1.07
C ILE A 75 -19.96 1.28 -0.69
N PRO A 76 -20.08 2.62 -0.74
CA PRO A 76 -21.36 3.26 -0.45
C PRO A 76 -22.39 2.84 -1.50
N SER A 77 -23.65 2.71 -1.10
CA SER A 77 -24.76 2.42 -2.03
C SER A 77 -25.15 3.65 -2.87
N GLU A 78 -24.72 4.83 -2.44
CA GLU A 78 -24.95 6.10 -3.11
C GLU A 78 -23.73 7.02 -2.98
N ALA A 79 -23.48 7.83 -4.02
CA ALA A 79 -22.44 8.85 -4.01
C ALA A 79 -22.87 10.01 -4.90
N GLY A 80 -22.71 11.25 -4.42
CA GLY A 80 -23.13 12.44 -5.17
C GLY A 80 -24.63 12.44 -5.55
N GLY A 81 -25.48 11.87 -4.69
CA GLY A 81 -26.94 11.75 -4.91
C GLY A 81 -27.33 10.71 -5.98
N ARG A 82 -26.41 9.84 -6.39
CA ARG A 82 -26.65 8.80 -7.40
C ARG A 82 -26.39 7.43 -6.80
N GLN A 83 -27.20 6.45 -7.17
CA GLN A 83 -26.98 5.06 -6.77
C GLN A 83 -25.67 4.55 -7.36
N VAL A 84 -24.80 3.99 -6.52
CA VAL A 84 -23.60 3.27 -6.94
C VAL A 84 -23.99 1.82 -7.19
N ARG A 85 -23.75 1.33 -8.41
CA ARG A 85 -24.02 -0.07 -8.78
C ARG A 85 -22.83 -0.96 -8.44
N GLU A 86 -21.63 -0.50 -8.79
CA GLU A 86 -20.36 -1.21 -8.59
C GLU A 86 -19.17 -0.28 -8.79
N ILE A 87 -18.00 -0.71 -8.33
CA ILE A 87 -16.71 -0.22 -8.79
C ILE A 87 -15.91 -1.33 -9.48
N LYS A 88 -15.06 -0.96 -10.42
CA LYS A 88 -14.19 -1.89 -11.15
C LYS A 88 -12.87 -1.25 -11.56
N GLY A 89 -11.88 -2.09 -11.86
CA GLY A 89 -10.55 -1.66 -12.28
C GLY A 89 -9.87 -0.76 -11.25
N LEU A 90 -9.96 -1.13 -9.97
CA LEU A 90 -9.26 -0.40 -8.92
C LEU A 90 -7.75 -0.61 -9.08
N ALA A 91 -6.99 0.47 -9.01
CA ALA A 91 -5.54 0.44 -8.96
C ALA A 91 -5.04 1.35 -7.83
N LEU A 92 -4.23 0.79 -6.93
CA LEU A 92 -3.57 1.49 -5.84
C LEU A 92 -2.06 1.49 -6.07
N ARG A 93 -1.44 2.66 -6.06
CA ARG A 93 -0.01 2.86 -6.26
C ARG A 93 0.71 2.96 -4.93
N LEU A 94 1.78 2.18 -4.79
CA LEU A 94 2.67 2.14 -3.64
C LEU A 94 4.08 2.47 -4.14
N PRO A 95 4.51 3.74 -4.05
CA PRO A 95 5.83 4.15 -4.53
C PRO A 95 6.92 3.35 -3.83
N VAL A 96 7.91 2.88 -4.60
CA VAL A 96 9.11 2.28 -4.01
C VAL A 96 9.81 3.36 -3.16
N PRO A 97 9.99 3.14 -1.85
CA PRO A 97 10.59 4.13 -0.97
C PRO A 97 11.98 4.57 -1.42
N GLY A 98 12.31 5.84 -1.22
CA GLY A 98 13.67 6.34 -1.41
C GLY A 98 14.70 5.60 -0.54
N ASN A 99 15.96 5.62 -0.96
CA ASN A 99 17.06 4.88 -0.32
C ASN A 99 16.79 3.38 -0.19
N SER A 100 16.03 2.81 -1.13
CA SER A 100 15.75 1.38 -1.23
C SER A 100 15.64 0.93 -2.70
N LYS A 101 15.71 -0.37 -2.94
CA LYS A 101 15.48 -1.01 -4.24
C LYS A 101 14.41 -2.08 -4.11
N PHE A 102 13.47 -2.11 -5.05
CA PHE A 102 12.45 -3.15 -5.12
C PHE A 102 13.06 -4.53 -5.42
N GLN A 103 12.62 -5.56 -4.69
CA GLN A 103 12.98 -6.95 -4.94
C GLN A 103 11.78 -7.76 -5.41
N SER A 104 10.67 -7.71 -4.67
CA SER A 104 9.43 -8.42 -5.01
C SER A 104 8.24 -7.85 -4.26
N ALA A 105 7.04 -8.21 -4.69
CA ALA A 105 5.80 -7.96 -3.96
C ALA A 105 4.88 -9.18 -4.01
N SER A 106 4.07 -9.36 -2.97
CA SER A 106 3.08 -10.43 -2.88
C SER A 106 1.81 -9.94 -2.20
N LEU A 107 0.71 -10.66 -2.46
CA LEU A 107 -0.59 -10.41 -1.87
C LEU A 107 -1.00 -11.60 -0.99
N SER A 108 -1.73 -11.32 0.09
CA SER A 108 -2.38 -12.33 0.92
C SER A 108 -3.74 -11.84 1.40
N GLY A 109 -4.69 -12.75 1.60
CA GLY A 109 -6.03 -12.39 2.06
C GLY A 109 -6.83 -11.61 1.02
N GLY A 110 -7.67 -10.69 1.51
CA GLY A 110 -8.63 -9.94 0.72
C GLY A 110 -9.96 -10.67 0.53
N SER A 111 -11.06 -9.92 0.46
CA SER A 111 -12.41 -10.45 0.37
C SER A 111 -13.37 -9.49 -0.36
N GLY A 112 -14.47 -10.01 -0.91
CA GLY A 112 -15.50 -9.19 -1.57
C GLY A 112 -15.07 -8.51 -2.88
N LEU A 113 -13.92 -8.89 -3.48
CA LEU A 113 -13.28 -8.15 -4.57
C LEU A 113 -13.86 -8.40 -5.97
N GLY A 114 -14.69 -9.43 -6.15
CA GLY A 114 -15.33 -9.76 -7.44
C GLY A 114 -14.38 -10.23 -8.56
N GLY A 115 -13.09 -10.39 -8.26
CA GLY A 115 -12.06 -10.87 -9.18
C GLY A 115 -10.73 -11.09 -8.47
N THR A 116 -9.75 -11.71 -9.14
CA THR A 116 -8.45 -11.99 -8.55
C THR A 116 -7.57 -10.73 -8.56
N PRO A 117 -7.11 -10.24 -7.41
CA PRO A 117 -6.20 -9.11 -7.35
C PRO A 117 -4.80 -9.51 -7.81
N THR A 118 -4.08 -8.56 -8.41
CA THR A 118 -2.68 -8.74 -8.87
C THR A 118 -1.80 -7.63 -8.36
N ILE A 119 -0.50 -7.89 -8.23
CA ILE A 119 0.48 -6.88 -7.86
C ILE A 119 1.70 -6.95 -8.78
N ALA A 120 2.18 -5.80 -9.24
CA ALA A 120 3.34 -5.71 -10.12
C ALA A 120 4.05 -4.37 -9.98
N LEU A 121 5.36 -4.34 -10.23
CA LEU A 121 6.10 -3.09 -10.39
C LEU A 121 5.77 -2.48 -11.76
N GLN A 122 5.33 -1.23 -11.76
CA GLN A 122 5.06 -0.43 -12.96
C GLN A 122 5.78 0.92 -12.83
N GLY A 123 6.84 1.12 -13.61
CA GLY A 123 7.73 2.25 -13.40
C GLY A 123 8.39 2.19 -12.01
N ASN A 124 8.17 3.23 -11.19
CA ASN A 124 8.68 3.30 -9.82
C ASN A 124 7.63 2.95 -8.75
N ASP A 125 6.44 2.52 -9.15
CA ASP A 125 5.34 2.19 -8.25
C ASP A 125 5.07 0.70 -8.25
N VAL A 126 4.87 0.11 -7.08
CA VAL A 126 4.24 -1.19 -6.93
C VAL A 126 2.73 -0.97 -7.00
N VAL A 127 2.07 -1.56 -7.99
CA VAL A 127 0.64 -1.32 -8.27
C VAL A 127 -0.18 -2.55 -7.90
N LEU A 128 -1.02 -2.41 -6.88
CA LEU A 128 -2.10 -3.35 -6.59
C LEU A 128 -3.26 -3.07 -7.55
N SER A 129 -3.67 -4.07 -8.32
CA SER A 129 -4.82 -4.00 -9.24
C SER A 129 -5.91 -4.97 -8.79
N VAL A 130 -7.15 -4.48 -8.71
CA VAL A 130 -8.34 -5.26 -8.40
C VAL A 130 -9.33 -5.11 -9.56
N PRO A 131 -9.56 -6.16 -10.37
CA PRO A 131 -10.44 -6.06 -11.53
C PRO A 131 -11.88 -5.67 -11.19
N GLY A 132 -12.41 -6.15 -10.05
CA GLY A 132 -13.84 -6.02 -9.73
C GLY A 132 -14.70 -7.00 -10.57
N PRO A 133 -16.03 -6.82 -10.58
CA PRO A 133 -16.76 -5.72 -9.95
C PRO A 133 -16.98 -5.93 -8.45
N ILE A 134 -16.83 -4.86 -7.67
CA ILE A 134 -17.26 -4.80 -6.26
C ILE A 134 -18.59 -4.06 -6.22
N LYS A 135 -19.65 -4.70 -5.72
CA LYS A 135 -21.01 -4.13 -5.75
C LYS A 135 -21.14 -2.91 -4.83
N GLY A 136 -21.94 -1.94 -5.26
CA GLY A 136 -22.37 -0.83 -4.41
C GLY A 136 -23.11 -1.36 -3.19
N GLY A 137 -22.79 -0.82 -2.01
CA GLY A 137 -23.33 -1.28 -0.74
C GLY A 137 -22.66 -2.52 -0.15
N ALA A 138 -21.72 -3.18 -0.86
CA ALA A 138 -21.05 -4.37 -0.35
C ALA A 138 -19.84 -4.03 0.51
N ASP A 139 -19.60 -4.89 1.51
CA ASP A 139 -18.35 -4.92 2.25
C ASP A 139 -17.26 -5.61 1.43
N PHE A 140 -16.02 -5.13 1.56
CA PHE A 140 -14.84 -5.65 0.90
C PHE A 140 -13.60 -5.42 1.75
N GLU A 141 -12.56 -6.18 1.49
CA GLU A 141 -11.26 -6.00 2.11
C GLU A 141 -10.19 -6.16 1.04
N LEU A 142 -9.33 -5.16 0.89
CA LEU A 142 -8.19 -5.27 -0.02
C LEU A 142 -7.17 -6.26 0.55
N PRO A 143 -6.41 -6.97 -0.28
CA PRO A 143 -5.39 -7.89 0.23
C PRO A 143 -4.29 -7.12 0.97
N THR A 144 -3.71 -7.74 1.98
CA THR A 144 -2.46 -7.28 2.56
C THR A 144 -1.38 -7.29 1.48
N VAL A 145 -0.67 -6.18 1.33
CA VAL A 145 0.47 -6.05 0.43
C VAL A 145 1.75 -6.25 1.21
N THR A 146 2.59 -7.17 0.75
CA THR A 146 3.98 -7.31 1.21
C THR A 146 4.92 -6.84 0.12
N ILE A 147 5.82 -5.91 0.44
CA ILE A 147 6.89 -5.43 -0.44
C ILE A 147 8.23 -5.79 0.18
N ASN A 148 9.05 -6.54 -0.56
CA ASN A 148 10.43 -6.83 -0.18
C ASN A 148 11.36 -5.81 -0.86
N LEU A 149 12.19 -5.18 -0.05
CA LEU A 149 13.11 -4.14 -0.46
C LEU A 149 14.54 -4.51 -0.06
N GLN A 150 15.51 -4.00 -0.81
CA GLN A 150 16.90 -3.90 -0.38
C GLN A 150 17.19 -2.46 0.04
N ALA A 151 17.72 -2.27 1.25
CA ALA A 151 18.15 -0.97 1.75
C ALA A 151 19.33 -0.41 0.94
N GLY A 152 19.43 0.91 0.85
CA GLY A 152 20.57 1.60 0.29
C GLY A 152 21.69 1.80 1.31
N GLY A 153 22.32 2.98 1.26
CA GLY A 153 23.31 3.41 2.25
C GLY A 153 22.66 3.91 3.54
N THR A 154 23.47 4.43 4.47
CA THR A 154 22.97 5.00 5.74
C THR A 154 21.89 6.07 5.51
N GLY A 155 20.94 6.18 6.45
CA GLY A 155 19.82 7.12 6.35
C GLY A 155 18.50 6.50 6.75
N THR A 156 17.41 6.84 6.06
CA THR A 156 16.08 6.32 6.35
C THR A 156 15.37 5.82 5.09
N ILE A 157 14.48 4.86 5.30
CA ILE A 157 13.50 4.40 4.32
C ILE A 157 12.13 4.78 4.89
N THR A 158 11.33 5.52 4.12
CA THR A 158 10.00 5.97 4.55
C THR A 158 8.95 5.47 3.57
N THR A 159 8.00 4.70 4.05
CA THR A 159 6.90 4.17 3.23
C THR A 159 5.72 5.13 3.28
N LYS A 160 5.11 5.39 2.11
CA LYS A 160 3.89 6.17 1.94
C LYS A 160 2.98 5.53 0.89
N LEU A 161 1.72 5.94 0.90
CA LEU A 161 0.81 5.68 -0.22
C LEU A 161 1.09 6.67 -1.36
N GLY A 162 0.87 6.22 -2.59
CA GLY A 162 1.08 7.06 -3.77
C GLY A 162 0.03 8.16 -3.90
N GLY A 163 0.30 9.09 -4.82
CA GLY A 163 -0.62 10.14 -5.20
C GLY A 163 -0.39 11.47 -4.48
N THR A 164 -0.51 12.57 -5.22
CA THR A 164 -0.33 13.94 -4.69
C THR A 164 -1.40 14.92 -5.20
N SER A 165 -2.12 14.54 -6.27
CA SER A 165 -3.16 15.36 -6.89
C SER A 165 -4.07 14.48 -7.75
N TYR A 166 -5.11 15.07 -8.37
CA TYR A 166 -5.94 14.36 -9.35
C TYR A 166 -5.21 14.08 -10.69
N ASP A 167 -4.15 14.83 -10.99
CA ASP A 167 -3.32 14.61 -12.19
C ASP A 167 -2.22 13.57 -11.95
N ALA A 168 -1.80 13.42 -10.69
CA ALA A 168 -0.93 12.35 -10.21
C ALA A 168 -1.64 11.54 -9.11
N PRO A 169 -2.65 10.71 -9.47
CA PRO A 169 -3.42 9.95 -8.50
C PRO A 169 -2.65 8.74 -7.98
N GLY A 170 -2.91 8.41 -6.72
CA GLY A 170 -2.45 7.17 -6.08
C GLY A 170 -3.50 6.07 -6.09
N LEU A 171 -4.77 6.45 -6.19
CA LEU A 171 -5.91 5.55 -6.26
C LEU A 171 -6.73 5.90 -7.50
N THR A 172 -7.05 4.90 -8.31
CA THR A 172 -7.98 5.05 -9.44
C THR A 172 -8.96 3.90 -9.47
N PHE A 173 -10.18 4.13 -9.93
CA PHE A 173 -11.17 3.09 -10.23
C PHE A 173 -12.23 3.65 -11.18
N THR A 174 -13.09 2.81 -11.72
CA THR A 174 -14.32 3.26 -12.39
C THR A 174 -15.53 2.91 -11.54
N ALA A 175 -16.29 3.91 -11.11
CA ALA A 175 -17.60 3.71 -10.51
C ALA A 175 -18.65 3.60 -11.61
N VAL A 176 -19.59 2.67 -11.47
CA VAL A 176 -20.78 2.60 -12.32
C VAL A 176 -21.94 3.11 -11.48
N VAL A 177 -22.54 4.23 -11.89
CA VAL A 177 -23.66 4.87 -11.18
C VAL A 177 -24.93 4.84 -12.01
N THR A 178 -26.10 4.85 -11.39
CA THR A 178 -27.38 4.96 -12.08
C THR A 178 -27.76 6.43 -12.27
N VAL A 179 -28.03 6.84 -13.51
CA VAL A 179 -28.47 8.19 -13.88
C VAL A 179 -29.73 8.07 -14.72
N ILE A 180 -30.87 8.54 -14.20
CA ILE A 180 -32.19 8.48 -14.89
C ILE A 180 -32.46 7.03 -15.38
N GLY A 181 -32.16 6.03 -14.55
CA GLY A 181 -32.37 4.61 -14.86
C GLY A 181 -31.30 3.93 -15.71
N PHE A 182 -30.28 4.65 -16.22
CA PHE A 182 -29.22 4.08 -17.05
C PHE A 182 -27.87 4.02 -16.31
N PRO A 183 -27.05 2.96 -16.52
CA PRO A 183 -25.72 2.87 -15.96
C PRO A 183 -24.76 3.83 -16.69
N VAL A 184 -24.03 4.64 -15.91
CA VAL A 184 -23.02 5.57 -16.40
C VAL A 184 -21.69 5.27 -15.70
N ASN A 185 -20.62 5.15 -16.50
CA ASN A 185 -19.27 5.02 -15.97
C ASN A 185 -18.73 6.39 -15.55
N ALA A 186 -18.26 6.48 -14.31
CA ALA A 186 -17.56 7.62 -13.75
C ALA A 186 -16.14 7.21 -13.39
N ALA A 187 -15.15 7.74 -14.11
CA ALA A 187 -13.75 7.49 -13.80
C ALA A 187 -13.39 8.27 -12.53
N ALA A 188 -12.87 7.58 -11.52
CA ALA A 188 -12.47 8.14 -10.25
C ALA A 188 -10.95 8.18 -10.12
N LYS A 189 -10.45 9.30 -9.60
CA LYS A 189 -9.05 9.53 -9.28
C LYS A 189 -8.95 10.07 -7.86
N GLY A 190 -7.97 9.62 -7.10
CA GLY A 190 -7.74 10.14 -5.76
C GLY A 190 -6.31 10.01 -5.26
N TYR A 191 -6.07 10.73 -4.19
CA TYR A 191 -4.78 10.82 -3.51
C TYR A 191 -5.02 11.05 -2.01
N PRO A 192 -4.13 10.55 -1.14
CA PRO A 192 -4.22 10.80 0.30
C PRO A 192 -3.93 12.27 0.60
N ASP A 193 -4.77 12.91 1.41
CA ASP A 193 -4.54 14.29 1.87
C ASP A 193 -5.04 14.47 3.33
N PRO A 194 -4.13 14.63 4.32
CA PRO A 194 -2.67 14.66 4.16
C PRO A 194 -2.10 13.31 3.69
N SER A 195 -0.84 13.29 3.24
CA SER A 195 -0.11 12.06 2.87
C SER A 195 0.80 11.61 4.02
N PRO A 196 0.27 10.81 4.98
CA PRO A 196 1.02 10.42 6.16
C PRO A 196 2.13 9.41 5.82
N VAL A 197 3.11 9.34 6.72
CA VAL A 197 4.09 8.26 6.72
C VAL A 197 3.43 6.99 7.28
N LEU A 198 3.55 5.89 6.54
CA LEU A 198 3.09 4.59 7.00
C LEU A 198 4.13 3.95 7.94
N THR A 199 5.39 3.88 7.51
CA THR A 199 6.49 3.31 8.30
C THR A 199 7.79 4.06 8.06
N THR A 200 8.70 3.97 9.02
CA THR A 200 10.08 4.46 8.90
C THR A 200 11.04 3.37 9.37
N THR A 201 12.04 3.05 8.56
CA THR A 201 13.15 2.16 8.90
C THR A 201 14.45 2.94 8.83
N THR A 202 15.25 2.92 9.89
CA THR A 202 16.59 3.51 9.90
C THR A 202 17.62 2.54 9.31
N ILE A 203 18.46 3.02 8.41
CA ILE A 203 19.61 2.28 7.89
C ILE A 203 20.84 2.69 8.69
N GLY A 204 21.37 1.76 9.49
CA GLY A 204 22.45 1.99 10.45
C GLY A 204 23.48 0.87 10.47
#